data_AF-A0A919ZS58-F1
#
_entry.id   AF-A0A919ZS58-F1
#
_cell.length_a   1.000
_cell.length_b   1.000
_cell.length_c   1.000
_cell.angle_alpha   90.00
_cell.angle_beta   90.00
_cell.angle_gamma   90.00
#
_symmetry.space_group_name_H-M   'P 1'
#
loop_
_entity.id
_entity.type
_entity.pdbx_description
1 polymer ?
#
loop_
_entity_poly.entity_id
_entity_poly.type
_entity_poly.pdbx_seq_one_letter_code
_entity_poly.pdbx_strand_id
1 'polypeptide(L)'
;MLKWCEYLWSISKDPIIKNPRYPTLNEGIKKRGFTFGDWVPPVGDDRTPNPHIGDDCYSTIYHFISTSLVTKISKILGDEKNYTFYKNRSEDIKKAFANEFITSSGRMAYNDQTSYAMSFANDLVPEDIKEKTKEFFRQSIIDQQYRLGTGFHGTANLLIGLRKAGLEDMIEQLLLQEKLPGWMYQIKQGATSIWERWNAMGEDGSIHDPGMNSFNHYAFGSVCEFIFENIIGIRPDEEFPGFEKIIIEPLILQSLCPITFKHITNKGDLNVEISSTNQKVSFNIDIPSGIKGELRLPKYQNIKINNIDQEKNIMMIDSGTHLINFTI
;
A
#
# COMPACT_ATOMS: atom_id res chain seq x y z
N MET A 1 7.41 20.39 5.92
CA MET A 1 6.11 19.76 6.20
C MET A 1 5.08 20.72 6.82
N LEU A 2 5.42 21.53 7.84
CA LEU A 2 4.46 22.47 8.47
C LEU A 2 3.76 23.40 7.47
N LYS A 3 4.53 24.16 6.67
CA LYS A 3 3.99 25.06 5.62
C LYS A 3 3.10 24.33 4.59
N TRP A 4 3.38 23.05 4.33
CA TRP A 4 2.58 22.24 3.42
C TRP A 4 1.22 21.90 4.04
N CYS A 5 1.20 21.47 5.31
CA CYS A 5 -0.06 21.21 6.01
C CYS A 5 -0.88 22.49 6.23
N GLU A 6 -0.23 23.62 6.50
CA GLU A 6 -0.88 24.94 6.54
C GLU A 6 -1.47 25.32 5.18
N TYR A 7 -0.75 25.03 4.09
CA TYR A 7 -1.26 25.25 2.74
C TYR A 7 -2.50 24.40 2.47
N LEU A 8 -2.44 23.08 2.70
CA LEU A 8 -3.58 22.18 2.50
C LEU A 8 -4.80 22.67 3.30
N TRP A 9 -4.61 23.01 4.57
CA TRP A 9 -5.67 23.58 5.41
C TRP A 9 -6.19 24.91 4.87
N SER A 10 -5.34 25.77 4.31
CA SER A 10 -5.74 27.08 3.80
C SER A 10 -6.63 27.03 2.55
N ILE A 11 -6.59 25.93 1.80
CA ILE A 11 -7.35 25.74 0.57
C ILE A 11 -8.85 25.60 0.87
N SER A 12 -9.20 24.82 1.89
CA SER A 12 -10.59 24.53 2.28
C SER A 12 -11.04 25.28 3.53
N LYS A 13 -10.10 25.68 4.41
CA LYS A 13 -10.35 26.15 5.78
C LYS A 13 -11.16 25.15 6.63
N ASP A 14 -11.10 23.86 6.27
CA ASP A 14 -11.88 22.75 6.82
C ASP A 14 -11.09 21.44 6.61
N PRO A 15 -11.31 20.35 7.38
CA PRO A 15 -10.52 19.13 7.22
C PRO A 15 -10.65 18.47 5.83
N ILE A 16 -11.81 18.60 5.18
CA ILE A 16 -12.05 18.12 3.81
C ILE A 16 -11.43 19.10 2.81
N ILE A 17 -10.56 18.59 1.94
CA ILE A 17 -9.94 19.41 0.89
C ILE A 17 -10.94 19.62 -0.25
N LYS A 18 -11.22 20.90 -0.54
CA LYS A 18 -12.04 21.34 -1.65
C LYS A 18 -11.13 21.96 -2.70
N ASN A 19 -10.71 21.16 -3.67
CA ASN A 19 -9.77 21.63 -4.69
C ASN A 19 -10.36 22.79 -5.50
N PRO A 20 -9.73 23.97 -5.51
CA PRO A 20 -10.18 25.11 -6.29
C PRO A 20 -10.16 24.75 -7.78
N ARG A 21 -11.33 24.76 -8.41
CA ARG A 21 -11.45 24.48 -9.84
C ARG A 21 -11.17 25.74 -10.64
N TYR A 22 -10.28 25.63 -11.62
CA TYR A 22 -9.96 26.71 -12.55
C TYR A 22 -10.27 26.26 -13.98
N PRO A 23 -10.61 27.20 -14.90
CA PRO A 23 -10.99 26.86 -16.27
C PRO A 23 -9.90 26.15 -17.08
N THR A 24 -8.62 26.33 -16.71
CA THR A 24 -7.49 25.68 -17.38
C THR A 24 -6.50 25.11 -16.38
N LEU A 25 -5.77 24.07 -16.81
CA LEU A 25 -4.66 23.48 -16.07
C LEU A 25 -3.62 24.54 -15.66
N ASN A 26 -3.22 25.38 -16.62
CA ASN A 26 -2.22 26.43 -16.39
C ASN A 26 -2.67 27.45 -15.33
N GLU A 27 -3.96 27.77 -15.27
CA GLU A 27 -4.49 28.62 -14.20
C GLU A 27 -4.50 27.90 -12.86
N GLY A 28 -4.88 26.63 -12.81
CA GLY A 28 -4.87 25.83 -11.59
C GLY A 28 -3.48 25.69 -10.97
N ILE A 29 -2.48 25.47 -11.81
CA ILE A 29 -1.06 25.42 -11.40
C ILE A 29 -0.64 26.77 -10.79
N LYS A 30 -1.03 27.89 -11.40
CA LYS A 30 -0.65 29.23 -10.94
C LYS A 30 -1.40 29.71 -9.69
N LYS A 31 -2.65 29.29 -9.51
CA LYS A 31 -3.57 29.84 -8.49
C LYS A 31 -3.81 28.93 -7.28
N ARG A 32 -3.02 27.86 -7.11
CA ARG A 32 -2.99 26.99 -5.92
C ARG A 32 -4.22 26.07 -5.76
N GLY A 33 -4.65 25.40 -6.82
CA GLY A 33 -5.78 24.44 -6.74
C GLY A 33 -5.71 23.23 -7.65
N PHE A 34 -4.52 22.94 -8.19
CA PHE A 34 -4.34 21.80 -9.08
C PHE A 34 -3.96 20.52 -8.31
N THR A 35 -4.53 19.40 -8.73
CA THR A 35 -4.12 18.05 -8.34
C THR A 35 -4.11 17.16 -9.58
N PHE A 36 -3.19 16.19 -9.61
CA PHE A 36 -3.20 15.12 -10.61
C PHE A 36 -4.17 13.99 -10.26
N GLY A 37 -4.71 13.98 -9.03
CA GLY A 37 -5.50 12.87 -8.51
C GLY A 37 -4.70 11.58 -8.47
N ASP A 38 -5.40 10.46 -8.59
CA ASP A 38 -4.78 9.16 -8.78
C ASP A 38 -4.36 8.96 -10.24
N TRP A 39 -3.22 9.54 -10.60
CA TRP A 39 -2.76 9.70 -11.98
C TRP A 39 -2.71 8.38 -12.78
N VAL A 40 -3.23 8.43 -14.01
CA VAL A 40 -3.25 7.32 -15.00
C VAL A 40 -3.88 6.03 -14.45
N PRO A 41 -5.13 6.08 -13.92
CA PRO A 41 -5.86 4.85 -13.74
C PRO A 41 -6.18 4.28 -15.12
N PRO A 42 -6.25 2.94 -15.28
CA PRO A 42 -6.65 2.37 -16.56
C PRO A 42 -8.07 2.83 -16.89
N VAL A 43 -8.26 3.32 -18.11
CA VAL A 43 -9.56 3.78 -18.59
C VAL A 43 -10.38 2.55 -18.96
N GLY A 44 -11.57 2.44 -18.39
CA GLY A 44 -12.48 1.33 -18.68
C GLY A 44 -13.06 1.40 -20.09
N ASP A 45 -13.60 0.27 -20.55
CA ASP A 45 -14.61 0.25 -21.61
C ASP A 45 -15.83 1.07 -21.13
N ASP A 46 -16.34 1.97 -21.96
CA ASP A 46 -17.49 2.84 -21.62
C ASP A 46 -18.77 2.05 -21.30
N ARG A 47 -18.79 0.76 -21.64
CA ARG A 47 -19.88 -0.19 -21.35
C ARG A 47 -19.84 -0.75 -19.93
N THR A 48 -18.71 -0.65 -19.21
CA THR A 48 -18.59 -1.10 -17.81
C THR A 48 -18.21 0.08 -16.91
N PRO A 49 -18.97 0.37 -15.83
CA PRO A 49 -18.59 1.41 -14.88
C PRO A 49 -17.18 1.16 -14.33
N ASN A 50 -16.24 2.06 -14.62
CA ASN A 50 -14.91 2.09 -14.03
C ASN A 50 -14.79 3.39 -13.21
N PRO A 51 -15.39 3.43 -12.01
CA PRO A 51 -15.33 4.61 -11.18
C PRO A 51 -13.88 4.89 -10.77
N HIS A 52 -13.56 6.16 -10.60
CA HIS A 52 -12.26 6.62 -10.12
C HIS A 52 -12.46 7.54 -8.93
N ILE A 53 -11.48 7.55 -8.03
CA ILE A 53 -11.47 8.42 -6.87
C ILE A 53 -11.61 9.89 -7.28
N GLY A 54 -12.45 10.64 -6.56
CA GLY A 54 -12.55 12.08 -6.73
C GLY A 54 -11.34 12.82 -6.18
N ASP A 55 -11.00 13.94 -6.80
CA ASP A 55 -9.88 14.81 -6.43
C ASP A 55 -9.93 15.26 -4.95
N ASP A 56 -11.12 15.55 -4.44
CA ASP A 56 -11.41 15.91 -3.04
C ASP A 56 -11.14 14.76 -2.07
N CYS A 57 -11.63 13.55 -2.36
CA CYS A 57 -11.32 12.35 -1.58
C CYS A 57 -9.82 12.09 -1.57
N TYR A 58 -9.20 12.03 -2.75
CA TYR A 58 -7.76 11.83 -2.93
C TYR A 58 -6.94 12.85 -2.14
N SER A 59 -7.27 14.14 -2.29
CA SER A 59 -6.50 15.22 -1.66
C SER A 59 -6.72 15.25 -0.14
N THR A 60 -7.90 14.87 0.34
CA THR A 60 -8.18 14.74 1.77
C THR A 60 -7.40 13.59 2.41
N ILE A 61 -7.25 12.45 1.71
CA ILE A 61 -6.38 11.36 2.17
C ILE A 61 -4.93 11.85 2.31
N TYR A 62 -4.41 12.57 1.30
CA TYR A 62 -3.06 13.14 1.37
C TYR A 62 -2.90 14.23 2.44
N HIS A 63 -3.97 14.96 2.74
CA HIS A 63 -4.02 15.90 3.85
C HIS A 63 -3.89 15.18 5.20
N PHE A 64 -4.60 14.06 5.37
CA PHE A 64 -4.43 13.18 6.53
C PHE A 64 -3.01 12.64 6.61
N ILE A 65 -2.48 12.01 5.54
CA ILE A 65 -1.14 11.43 5.51
C ILE A 65 -0.08 12.48 5.90
N SER A 66 -0.12 13.65 5.25
CA SER A 66 0.84 14.74 5.52
C SER A 66 0.77 15.21 6.97
N THR A 67 -0.44 15.35 7.51
CA THR A 67 -0.68 15.79 8.89
C THR A 67 -0.19 14.75 9.90
N SER A 68 -0.50 13.47 9.66
CA SER A 68 -0.07 12.35 10.49
C SER A 68 1.46 12.22 10.51
N LEU A 69 2.12 12.43 9.37
CA LEU A 69 3.59 12.47 9.31
C LEU A 69 4.18 13.64 10.12
N VAL A 70 3.57 14.83 10.06
CA VAL A 70 3.99 15.96 10.91
C VAL A 70 3.84 15.60 12.39
N THR A 71 2.75 14.95 12.78
CA THR A 71 2.55 14.48 14.17
C THR A 71 3.68 13.54 14.59
N LYS A 72 4.02 12.53 13.77
CA LYS A 72 5.11 11.59 14.04
C LYS A 72 6.47 12.31 14.15
N ILE A 73 6.80 13.17 13.19
CA ILE A 73 8.05 13.94 13.18
C ILE A 73 8.13 14.85 14.42
N SER A 74 7.05 15.54 14.78
CA SER A 74 7.03 16.45 15.94
C SER A 74 7.27 15.69 17.25
N LYS A 75 6.70 14.49 17.38
CA LYS A 75 6.97 13.59 18.52
C LYS A 75 8.46 13.23 18.61
N ILE A 76 9.08 12.86 17.49
CA ILE A 76 10.51 12.50 17.43
C ILE A 76 11.39 13.69 17.83
N LEU A 77 11.03 14.91 17.41
CA LEU A 77 11.78 16.13 17.71
C LEU A 77 11.52 16.70 19.11
N GLY A 78 10.58 16.14 19.89
CA GLY A 78 10.16 16.68 21.18
C GLY A 78 9.40 18.01 21.08
N ASP A 79 8.81 18.33 19.92
CA ASP A 79 8.01 19.53 19.69
C ASP A 79 6.56 19.28 20.12
N GLU A 80 6.32 19.34 21.44
CA GLU A 80 5.01 19.05 22.06
C GLU A 80 3.88 19.95 21.54
N LYS A 81 4.20 21.20 21.19
CA LYS A 81 3.22 22.15 20.66
C LYS A 81 2.67 21.68 19.31
N ASN A 82 3.57 21.39 18.36
CA ASN A 82 3.16 20.92 17.04
C ASN A 82 2.62 19.49 17.11
N TYR A 83 3.19 18.61 17.94
CA TYR A 83 2.66 17.27 18.17
C TYR A 83 1.18 17.31 18.57
N THR A 84 0.85 18.05 19.62
CA THR A 84 -0.54 18.14 20.12
C THR A 84 -1.47 18.74 19.08
N PHE A 85 -1.05 19.82 18.42
CA PHE A 85 -1.86 20.52 17.41
C PHE A 85 -2.16 19.63 16.20
N TYR A 86 -1.15 19.01 15.60
CA TYR A 86 -1.34 18.20 14.41
C TYR A 86 -1.96 16.83 14.72
N LYS A 87 -1.77 16.29 15.92
CA LYS A 87 -2.50 15.10 16.38
C LYS A 87 -4.02 15.35 16.40
N ASN A 88 -4.46 16.44 17.03
CA ASN A 88 -5.87 16.79 17.05
C ASN A 88 -6.39 17.02 15.62
N ARG A 89 -5.60 17.70 14.78
CA ARG A 89 -5.96 17.93 13.39
C ARG A 89 -6.07 16.64 12.56
N SER A 90 -5.17 15.66 12.72
CA SER A 90 -5.29 14.38 12.01
C SER A 90 -6.55 13.63 12.42
N GLU A 91 -6.93 13.68 13.70
CA GLU A 91 -8.18 13.07 14.18
C GLU A 91 -9.41 13.77 13.61
N ASP A 92 -9.40 15.11 13.52
CA ASP A 92 -10.48 15.87 12.90
C ASP A 92 -10.63 15.56 11.41
N ILE A 93 -9.50 15.44 10.67
CA ILE A 93 -9.50 15.03 9.26
C ILE A 93 -10.05 13.61 9.12
N LYS A 94 -9.61 12.66 9.95
CA LYS A 94 -10.07 11.27 9.90
C LYS A 94 -11.59 11.16 10.12
N LYS A 95 -12.11 11.88 11.12
CA LYS A 95 -13.57 11.93 11.39
C LYS A 95 -14.35 12.57 10.25
N ALA A 96 -13.88 13.70 9.74
CA ALA A 96 -14.52 14.37 8.62
C ALA A 96 -14.51 13.49 7.36
N PHE A 97 -13.38 12.85 7.06
CA PHE A 97 -13.24 11.93 5.93
C PHE A 97 -14.25 10.78 6.01
N ALA A 98 -14.35 10.12 7.17
CA ALA A 98 -15.30 9.04 7.38
C ALA A 98 -16.75 9.50 7.13
N ASN A 99 -17.12 10.69 7.63
CA ASN A 99 -18.46 11.24 7.45
C ASN A 99 -18.79 11.64 6.01
N GLU A 100 -17.81 12.19 5.28
CA GLU A 100 -18.00 12.71 3.92
C GLU A 100 -17.98 11.59 2.88
N PHE A 101 -17.03 10.66 3.01
CA PHE A 101 -16.72 9.71 1.93
C PHE A 101 -17.12 8.26 2.22
N ILE A 102 -17.61 7.93 3.42
CA ILE A 102 -18.03 6.58 3.76
C ILE A 102 -19.49 6.61 4.22
N THR A 103 -20.35 5.88 3.51
CA THR A 103 -21.75 5.75 3.91
C THR A 103 -21.86 4.93 5.20
N SER A 104 -22.99 5.04 5.91
CA SER A 104 -23.30 4.21 7.08
C SER A 104 -23.38 2.71 6.76
N SER A 105 -23.57 2.34 5.49
CA SER A 105 -23.50 0.96 5.01
C SER A 105 -22.07 0.48 4.76
N GLY A 106 -21.06 1.36 4.84
CA GLY A 106 -19.66 1.05 4.61
C GLY A 106 -19.17 1.28 3.18
N ARG A 107 -20.03 1.75 2.26
CA ARG A 107 -19.64 1.98 0.87
C ARG A 107 -18.89 3.31 0.75
N MET A 108 -17.78 3.34 0.04
CA MET A 108 -17.08 4.59 -0.30
C MET A 108 -17.90 5.39 -1.32
N ALA A 109 -17.88 6.72 -1.23
CA ALA A 109 -18.64 7.62 -2.10
C ALA A 109 -18.36 7.38 -3.60
N TYR A 110 -17.08 7.23 -3.96
CA TYR A 110 -16.64 6.95 -5.33
C TYR A 110 -16.72 5.47 -5.71
N ASN A 111 -16.73 4.57 -4.71
CA ASN A 111 -16.87 3.12 -4.89
C ASN A 111 -15.88 2.50 -5.90
N ASP A 112 -14.62 2.93 -5.85
CA ASP A 112 -13.53 2.47 -6.71
C ASP A 112 -12.38 1.84 -5.90
N GLN A 113 -11.49 1.10 -6.59
CA GLN A 113 -10.36 0.40 -5.97
C GLN A 113 -9.44 1.36 -5.22
N THR A 114 -9.16 2.55 -5.76
CA THR A 114 -8.24 3.52 -5.15
C THR A 114 -8.78 4.06 -3.84
N SER A 115 -10.06 4.46 -3.81
CA SER A 115 -10.74 4.93 -2.61
C SER A 115 -10.66 3.90 -1.49
N TYR A 116 -10.95 2.64 -1.77
CA TYR A 116 -10.85 1.58 -0.76
C TYR A 116 -9.40 1.30 -0.35
N ALA A 117 -8.51 1.10 -1.32
CA ALA A 117 -7.10 0.79 -1.10
C ALA A 117 -6.43 1.82 -0.19
N MET A 118 -6.52 3.10 -0.56
CA MET A 118 -5.90 4.18 0.20
C MET A 118 -6.54 4.35 1.59
N SER A 119 -7.85 4.16 1.72
CA SER A 119 -8.54 4.29 3.01
C SER A 119 -8.15 3.18 3.99
N PHE A 120 -8.07 1.92 3.53
CA PHE A 120 -7.62 0.80 4.36
C PHE A 120 -6.13 0.90 4.67
N ALA A 121 -5.29 1.19 3.67
CA ALA A 121 -3.84 1.32 3.86
C ALA A 121 -3.48 2.37 4.93
N ASN A 122 -4.27 3.44 5.03
CA ASN A 122 -4.04 4.57 5.94
C ASN A 122 -4.95 4.58 7.18
N ASP A 123 -5.64 3.47 7.49
CA ASP A 123 -6.49 3.32 8.68
C ASP A 123 -7.58 4.40 8.80
N LEU A 124 -8.17 4.82 7.68
CA LEU A 124 -9.23 5.83 7.62
C LEU A 124 -10.63 5.25 7.78
N VAL A 125 -10.80 3.94 7.55
CA VAL A 125 -12.08 3.24 7.73
C VAL A 125 -12.36 3.05 9.23
N PRO A 126 -13.50 3.53 9.77
CA PRO A 126 -13.87 3.30 11.17
C PRO A 126 -14.06 1.81 11.48
N GLU A 127 -13.64 1.40 12.68
CA GLU A 127 -13.59 -0.01 13.07
C GLU A 127 -14.98 -0.68 13.10
N ASP A 128 -16.04 0.07 13.43
CA ASP A 128 -17.42 -0.40 13.52
C ASP A 128 -18.08 -0.70 12.16
N ILE A 129 -17.56 -0.13 11.07
CA ILE A 129 -18.03 -0.39 9.70
C ILE A 129 -17.01 -1.11 8.82
N LYS A 130 -15.83 -1.43 9.36
CA LYS A 130 -14.70 -2.00 8.63
C LYS A 130 -15.02 -3.27 7.85
N GLU A 131 -15.72 -4.23 8.47
CA GLU A 131 -16.12 -5.46 7.78
C GLU A 131 -17.14 -5.19 6.65
N LYS A 132 -18.04 -4.21 6.81
CA LYS A 132 -18.97 -3.84 5.73
C LYS A 132 -18.23 -3.19 4.56
N THR A 133 -17.31 -2.27 4.86
CA THR A 133 -16.47 -1.61 3.84
C THR A 133 -15.57 -2.61 3.13
N LYS A 134 -15.05 -3.61 3.83
CA LYS A 134 -14.25 -4.71 3.27
C LYS A 134 -15.03 -5.47 2.20
N GLU A 135 -16.31 -5.77 2.41
CA GLU A 135 -17.12 -6.46 1.41
C GLU A 135 -17.30 -5.64 0.13
N PHE A 136 -17.47 -4.31 0.25
CA PHE A 136 -17.48 -3.45 -0.94
C PHE A 136 -16.12 -3.36 -1.62
N PHE A 137 -15.02 -3.39 -0.87
CA PHE A 137 -13.68 -3.43 -1.46
C PHE A 137 -13.47 -4.74 -2.24
N ARG A 138 -13.80 -5.89 -1.63
CA ARG A 138 -13.82 -7.20 -2.29
C ARG A 138 -14.64 -7.15 -3.59
N GLN A 139 -15.85 -6.60 -3.53
CA GLN A 139 -16.71 -6.51 -4.71
C GLN A 139 -16.07 -5.64 -5.81
N SER A 140 -15.41 -4.53 -5.46
CA SER A 140 -14.72 -3.68 -6.45
C SER A 140 -13.58 -4.39 -7.19
N ILE A 141 -12.93 -5.38 -6.56
CA ILE A 141 -11.92 -6.23 -7.22
C ILE A 141 -12.61 -7.23 -8.17
N ILE A 142 -13.70 -7.86 -7.70
CA ILE A 142 -14.46 -8.87 -8.46
C ILE A 142 -15.10 -8.25 -9.70
N ASP A 143 -15.70 -7.06 -9.56
CA ASP A 143 -16.35 -6.34 -10.67
C ASP A 143 -15.37 -5.98 -11.78
N GLN A 144 -14.10 -5.77 -11.43
CA GLN A 144 -13.01 -5.56 -12.38
C GLN A 144 -12.32 -6.85 -12.83
N GLN A 145 -12.90 -8.01 -12.52
CA GLN A 145 -12.39 -9.34 -12.90
C GLN A 145 -10.95 -9.56 -12.46
N TYR A 146 -10.59 -9.06 -11.26
CA TYR A 146 -9.24 -9.13 -10.71
C TYR A 146 -8.18 -8.48 -11.62
N ARG A 147 -8.54 -7.36 -12.26
CA ARG A 147 -7.62 -6.47 -12.97
C ARG A 147 -7.39 -5.21 -12.16
N LEU A 148 -6.24 -4.56 -12.39
CA LEU A 148 -5.88 -3.33 -11.70
C LEU A 148 -6.77 -2.17 -12.14
N GLY A 149 -7.42 -1.50 -11.21
CA GLY A 149 -8.29 -0.33 -11.45
C GLY A 149 -7.66 1.00 -11.04
N THR A 150 -6.41 0.96 -10.61
CA THR A 150 -5.76 2.04 -9.86
C THR A 150 -4.74 2.79 -10.69
N GLY A 151 -4.64 4.10 -10.45
CA GLY A 151 -3.54 4.95 -10.90
C GLY A 151 -2.33 4.83 -9.97
N PHE A 152 -1.42 5.80 -10.01
CA PHE A 152 -0.11 5.71 -9.36
C PHE A 152 -0.20 5.43 -7.84
N HIS A 153 -1.02 6.19 -7.12
CA HIS A 153 -1.05 6.12 -5.67
C HIS A 153 -2.06 5.08 -5.17
N GLY A 154 -3.13 4.85 -5.91
CA GLY A 154 -4.00 3.69 -5.69
C GLY A 154 -3.21 2.40 -5.80
N THR A 155 -2.34 2.27 -6.81
CA THR A 155 -1.53 1.06 -7.03
C THR A 155 -0.55 0.82 -5.89
N ALA A 156 0.14 1.88 -5.42
CA ALA A 156 1.04 1.79 -4.28
C ALA A 156 0.32 1.29 -3.00
N ASN A 157 -0.97 1.58 -2.85
CA ASN A 157 -1.75 1.21 -1.68
C ASN A 157 -2.63 -0.04 -1.88
N LEU A 158 -2.76 -0.57 -3.10
CA LEU A 158 -3.78 -1.59 -3.42
C LEU A 158 -3.58 -2.87 -2.61
N LEU A 159 -2.41 -3.49 -2.73
CA LEU A 159 -2.12 -4.76 -2.05
C LEU A 159 -1.99 -4.57 -0.53
N ILE A 160 -1.44 -3.43 -0.08
CA ILE A 160 -1.36 -3.06 1.33
C ILE A 160 -2.76 -2.92 1.92
N GLY A 161 -3.65 -2.19 1.24
CA GLY A 161 -5.04 -1.99 1.62
C GLY A 161 -5.80 -3.31 1.67
N LEU A 162 -5.65 -4.19 0.68
CA LEU A 162 -6.25 -5.53 0.68
C LEU A 162 -5.78 -6.35 1.89
N ARG A 163 -4.47 -6.34 2.18
CA ARG A 163 -3.93 -7.05 3.35
C ARG A 163 -4.51 -6.52 4.65
N LYS A 164 -4.55 -5.20 4.84
CA LYS A 164 -5.13 -4.56 6.04
C LYS A 164 -6.65 -4.74 6.16
N ALA A 165 -7.34 -4.90 5.04
CA ALA A 165 -8.76 -5.28 5.00
C ALA A 165 -9.00 -6.78 5.27
N GLY A 166 -7.94 -7.61 5.30
CA GLY A 166 -8.08 -9.07 5.44
C GLY A 166 -8.57 -9.76 4.16
N LEU A 167 -8.22 -9.23 2.99
CA LEU A 167 -8.54 -9.73 1.65
C LEU A 167 -7.30 -10.35 0.97
N GLU A 168 -6.49 -11.08 1.74
CA GLU A 168 -5.24 -11.69 1.25
C GLU A 168 -5.47 -12.73 0.16
N ASP A 169 -6.66 -13.35 0.11
CA ASP A 169 -7.07 -14.31 -0.91
C ASP A 169 -7.10 -13.72 -2.33
N MET A 170 -7.14 -12.39 -2.46
CA MET A 170 -7.17 -11.69 -3.75
C MET A 170 -5.79 -11.23 -4.24
N ILE A 171 -4.79 -11.23 -3.37
CA ILE A 171 -3.50 -10.59 -3.62
C ILE A 171 -2.72 -11.28 -4.73
N GLU A 172 -2.63 -12.61 -4.68
CA GLU A 172 -1.90 -13.40 -5.67
C GLU A 172 -2.50 -13.21 -7.08
N GLN A 173 -3.83 -13.23 -7.18
CA GLN A 173 -4.52 -13.09 -8.46
C GLN A 173 -4.30 -11.72 -9.11
N LEU A 174 -4.26 -10.65 -8.32
CA LEU A 174 -3.96 -9.29 -8.81
C LEU A 174 -2.48 -9.14 -9.17
N LEU A 175 -1.59 -9.62 -8.30
CA LEU A 175 -0.14 -9.52 -8.50
C LEU A 175 0.31 -10.25 -9.77
N LEU A 176 -0.26 -11.43 -10.02
CA LEU A 176 0.07 -12.30 -11.15
C LEU A 176 -0.88 -12.13 -12.34
N GLN A 177 -1.71 -11.09 -12.37
CA GLN A 177 -2.63 -10.84 -13.48
C GLN A 177 -1.87 -10.58 -14.80
N GLU A 178 -2.08 -11.45 -15.77
CA GLU A 178 -1.39 -11.44 -17.06
C GLU A 178 -2.12 -10.65 -18.15
N LYS A 179 -3.38 -10.28 -17.94
CA LYS A 179 -4.17 -9.46 -18.87
C LYS A 179 -4.03 -7.97 -18.56
N LEU A 180 -4.20 -7.14 -19.58
CA LEU A 180 -4.28 -5.70 -19.40
C LEU A 180 -5.51 -5.33 -18.56
N PRO A 181 -5.41 -4.48 -17.53
CA PRO A 181 -4.18 -3.95 -16.88
C PRO A 181 -3.56 -4.87 -15.82
N GLY A 182 -2.23 -5.00 -15.82
CA GLY A 182 -1.47 -5.83 -14.87
C GLY A 182 0.05 -5.68 -15.01
N TRP A 183 0.81 -6.02 -13.95
CA TRP A 183 2.27 -6.07 -14.03
C TRP A 183 2.78 -7.20 -14.93
N MET A 184 2.20 -8.40 -14.80
CA MET A 184 2.60 -9.53 -15.64
C MET A 184 2.22 -9.31 -17.10
N TYR A 185 1.16 -8.53 -17.37
CA TYR A 185 0.86 -8.07 -18.73
C TYR A 185 2.03 -7.29 -19.35
N GLN A 186 2.61 -6.31 -18.63
CA GLN A 186 3.75 -5.55 -19.15
C GLN A 186 4.94 -6.48 -19.45
N ILE A 187 5.24 -7.41 -18.53
CA ILE A 187 6.32 -8.40 -18.71
C ILE A 187 6.05 -9.29 -19.94
N LYS A 188 4.81 -9.76 -20.12
CA LYS A 188 4.41 -10.55 -21.30
C LYS A 188 4.58 -9.81 -22.61
N GLN A 189 4.40 -8.49 -22.60
CA GLN A 189 4.63 -7.63 -23.74
C GLN A 189 6.11 -7.23 -23.94
N GLY A 190 7.03 -7.86 -23.19
CA GLY A 190 8.47 -7.65 -23.35
C GLY A 190 9.01 -6.43 -22.58
N ALA A 191 8.27 -5.91 -21.60
CA ALA A 191 8.78 -4.85 -20.73
C ALA A 191 10.04 -5.30 -19.98
N THR A 192 11.10 -4.50 -20.05
CA THR A 192 12.31 -4.64 -19.21
C THR A 192 12.42 -3.55 -18.13
N SER A 193 11.46 -2.64 -18.11
CA SER A 193 11.24 -1.59 -17.12
C SER A 193 9.74 -1.35 -16.93
N ILE A 194 9.34 -0.70 -15.84
CA ILE A 194 7.94 -0.35 -15.59
C ILE A 194 7.50 0.77 -16.53
N TRP A 195 6.30 0.66 -17.09
CA TRP A 195 5.73 1.67 -18.00
C TRP A 195 4.92 2.73 -17.25
N GLU A 196 4.81 3.93 -17.81
CA GLU A 196 3.97 5.03 -17.29
C GLU A 196 2.48 4.68 -17.34
N ARG A 197 2.07 3.90 -18.34
CA ARG A 197 0.69 3.45 -18.53
C ARG A 197 0.61 1.95 -18.47
N TRP A 198 -0.48 1.43 -17.89
CA TRP A 198 -0.78 -0.01 -17.98
C TRP A 198 -0.89 -0.49 -19.43
N ASN A 199 -1.47 0.35 -20.30
CA ASN A 199 -1.69 0.09 -21.72
C ASN A 199 -0.69 0.85 -22.61
N ALA A 200 0.55 1.06 -22.16
CA ALA A 200 1.55 1.76 -22.99
C ALA A 200 1.76 1.08 -24.36
N MET A 201 1.58 -0.24 -24.38
CA MET A 201 1.44 -1.07 -25.57
C MET A 201 0.19 -1.95 -25.45
N GLY A 202 -0.63 -2.00 -26.50
CA GLY A 202 -1.82 -2.85 -26.60
C GLY A 202 -1.49 -4.32 -26.87
N GLU A 203 -2.50 -5.18 -26.79
CA GLU A 203 -2.35 -6.63 -27.03
C GLU A 203 -1.84 -6.96 -28.43
N ASP A 204 -2.15 -6.09 -29.40
CA ASP A 204 -1.74 -6.17 -30.80
C ASP A 204 -0.38 -5.50 -31.10
N GLY A 205 0.31 -5.00 -30.07
CA GLY A 205 1.57 -4.27 -30.20
C GLY A 205 1.40 -2.78 -30.55
N SER A 206 0.17 -2.26 -30.66
CA SER A 206 -0.07 -0.84 -30.90
C SER A 206 0.46 0.02 -29.75
N ILE A 207 1.11 1.13 -30.07
CA ILE A 207 1.68 2.05 -29.08
C ILE A 207 0.65 3.12 -28.73
N HIS A 208 0.43 3.36 -27.44
CA HIS A 208 -0.42 4.45 -26.96
C HIS A 208 0.17 5.82 -27.34
N ASP A 209 -0.67 6.86 -27.39
CA ASP A 209 -0.30 8.24 -27.74
C ASP A 209 1.06 8.67 -27.15
N PRO A 210 2.08 8.95 -28.01
CA PRO A 210 3.44 9.24 -27.56
C PRO A 210 3.59 10.53 -26.74
N GLY A 211 2.59 11.41 -26.75
CA GLY A 211 2.62 12.66 -25.98
C GLY A 211 2.78 12.46 -24.47
N MET A 212 2.33 11.30 -23.96
CA MET A 212 2.49 10.89 -22.56
C MET A 212 2.43 9.36 -22.47
N ASN A 213 3.54 8.71 -22.83
CA ASN A 213 3.66 7.25 -22.84
C ASN A 213 5.11 6.76 -22.68
N SER A 214 5.72 7.01 -21.51
CA SER A 214 7.07 6.51 -21.22
C SER A 214 7.07 5.00 -20.93
N PHE A 215 8.02 4.27 -21.51
CA PHE A 215 8.29 2.86 -21.22
C PHE A 215 9.23 2.66 -20.00
N ASN A 216 9.63 3.74 -19.33
CA ASN A 216 10.54 3.68 -18.18
C ASN A 216 10.12 4.71 -17.12
N HIS A 217 9.12 4.33 -16.32
CA HIS A 217 8.52 5.14 -15.26
C HIS A 217 8.24 4.28 -14.02
N TYR A 218 8.95 4.52 -12.92
CA TYR A 218 8.97 3.60 -11.77
C TYR A 218 7.69 3.57 -10.91
N ALA A 219 6.70 4.43 -11.17
CA ALA A 219 5.55 4.63 -10.27
C ALA A 219 4.79 3.32 -9.94
N PHE A 220 4.49 2.49 -10.94
CA PHE A 220 3.87 1.18 -10.71
C PHE A 220 4.83 0.12 -10.17
N GLY A 221 6.14 0.41 -10.12
CA GLY A 221 7.14 -0.38 -9.41
C GLY A 221 7.04 -0.26 -7.88
N SER A 222 6.17 0.61 -7.35
CA SER A 222 5.82 0.69 -5.92
C SER A 222 5.37 -0.66 -5.34
N VAL A 223 4.88 -1.59 -6.16
CA VAL A 223 4.56 -2.97 -5.75
C VAL A 223 5.72 -3.70 -5.07
N CYS A 224 6.98 -3.31 -5.35
CA CYS A 224 8.15 -3.89 -4.73
C CYS A 224 8.16 -3.73 -3.20
N GLU A 225 7.63 -2.62 -2.66
CA GLU A 225 7.45 -2.46 -1.21
C GLU A 225 6.59 -3.58 -0.64
N PHE A 226 5.47 -3.89 -1.31
CA PHE A 226 4.62 -5.01 -0.90
C PHE A 226 5.35 -6.35 -0.97
N ILE A 227 6.14 -6.59 -2.04
CA ILE A 227 6.93 -7.82 -2.16
C ILE A 227 7.92 -7.96 -0.99
N PHE A 228 8.65 -6.90 -0.65
CA PHE A 228 9.67 -6.95 0.40
C PHE A 228 9.05 -6.99 1.81
N GLU A 229 8.11 -6.10 2.09
CA GLU A 229 7.58 -5.91 3.45
C GLU A 229 6.46 -6.88 3.80
N ASN A 230 5.79 -7.46 2.79
CA ASN A 230 4.63 -8.32 3.01
C ASN A 230 4.87 -9.75 2.57
N ILE A 231 5.31 -10.01 1.32
CA ILE A 231 5.51 -11.38 0.83
C ILE A 231 6.74 -12.00 1.51
N ILE A 232 7.90 -11.35 1.37
CA ILE A 232 9.11 -11.73 2.12
C ILE A 232 8.89 -11.44 3.62
N GLY A 233 8.11 -10.40 3.93
CA GLY A 233 7.60 -10.14 5.27
C GLY A 233 8.55 -9.36 6.16
N ILE A 234 9.51 -8.62 5.60
CA ILE A 234 10.52 -7.91 6.37
C ILE A 234 10.31 -6.42 6.24
N ARG A 235 10.02 -5.75 7.36
CA ARG A 235 9.89 -4.28 7.40
C ARG A 235 10.52 -3.69 8.65
N PRO A 236 11.05 -2.46 8.59
CA PRO A 236 11.54 -1.78 9.79
C PRO A 236 10.38 -1.51 10.77
N ASP A 237 10.67 -1.60 12.06
CA ASP A 237 9.76 -1.12 13.10
C ASP A 237 9.87 0.41 13.19
N GLU A 238 8.75 1.13 13.08
CA GLU A 238 8.73 2.59 13.10
C GLU A 238 9.14 3.19 14.45
N GLU A 239 9.00 2.44 15.55
CA GLU A 239 9.45 2.88 16.87
C GLU A 239 10.98 2.75 17.05
N PHE A 240 11.63 1.96 16.20
CA PHE A 240 13.07 1.66 16.23
C PHE A 240 13.67 1.79 14.81
N PRO A 241 13.73 3.03 14.28
CA PRO A 241 14.09 3.30 12.89
C PRO A 241 15.55 2.90 12.57
N GLY A 242 15.87 2.87 11.27
CA GLY A 242 17.24 2.54 10.83
C GLY A 242 17.60 1.06 11.03
N PHE A 243 16.60 0.18 10.97
CA PHE A 243 16.75 -1.27 11.19
C PHE A 243 17.33 -1.57 12.58
N GLU A 244 16.96 -0.82 13.61
CA GLU A 244 17.20 -1.23 15.00
C GLU A 244 16.34 -2.42 15.41
N LYS A 245 15.10 -2.41 14.96
CA LYS A 245 14.20 -3.55 15.04
C LYS A 245 13.50 -3.74 13.70
N ILE A 246 13.29 -5.00 13.33
CA ILE A 246 12.50 -5.39 12.17
C ILE A 246 11.29 -6.19 12.62
N ILE A 247 10.18 -6.03 11.90
CA ILE A 247 9.03 -6.92 11.99
C ILE A 247 9.17 -7.99 10.91
N ILE A 248 8.98 -9.25 11.29
CA ILE A 248 9.05 -10.42 10.42
C ILE A 248 7.65 -11.05 10.37
N GLU A 249 6.92 -10.81 9.29
CA GLU A 249 5.53 -11.21 9.11
C GLU A 249 5.24 -11.57 7.64
N PRO A 250 5.76 -12.72 7.17
CA PRO A 250 5.61 -13.12 5.78
C PRO A 250 4.15 -13.44 5.43
N LEU A 251 3.76 -13.07 4.21
CA LEU A 251 2.57 -13.55 3.53
C LEU A 251 3.02 -14.62 2.54
N ILE A 252 2.80 -15.87 2.90
CA ILE A 252 3.23 -17.00 2.07
C ILE A 252 2.31 -17.17 0.86
N LEU A 253 2.83 -16.81 -0.31
CA LEU A 253 2.26 -17.16 -1.61
C LEU A 253 3.02 -18.36 -2.16
N GLN A 254 2.40 -19.55 -2.13
CA GLN A 254 3.08 -20.80 -2.51
C GLN A 254 3.53 -20.80 -3.97
N SER A 255 2.81 -20.10 -4.87
CA SER A 255 3.19 -20.00 -6.29
C SER A 255 4.51 -19.27 -6.52
N LEU A 256 4.94 -18.43 -5.58
CA LEU A 256 6.19 -17.67 -5.66
C LEU A 256 7.37 -18.42 -5.03
N CYS A 257 7.13 -19.55 -4.35
CA CYS A 257 8.19 -20.33 -3.73
C CYS A 257 8.93 -21.20 -4.77
N PRO A 258 10.26 -21.39 -4.62
CA PRO A 258 11.12 -20.85 -3.57
C PRO A 258 11.51 -19.37 -3.80
N ILE A 259 11.74 -18.64 -2.71
CA ILE A 259 12.20 -17.24 -2.71
C ILE A 259 13.55 -17.16 -2.02
N THR A 260 14.48 -16.40 -2.60
CA THR A 260 15.70 -15.93 -1.93
C THR A 260 15.73 -14.41 -1.95
N PHE A 261 16.12 -13.80 -0.82
CA PHE A 261 16.14 -12.37 -0.64
C PHE A 261 17.35 -11.95 0.17
N LYS A 262 17.97 -10.85 -0.24
CA LYS A 262 19.09 -10.22 0.46
C LYS A 262 18.85 -8.71 0.51
N HIS A 263 18.91 -8.15 1.71
CA HIS A 263 18.88 -6.71 1.94
C HIS A 263 20.17 -6.26 2.63
N ILE A 264 20.89 -5.33 2.00
CA ILE A 264 22.13 -4.78 2.54
C ILE A 264 21.76 -3.62 3.48
N THR A 265 21.88 -3.83 4.78
CA THR A 265 21.63 -2.79 5.80
C THR A 265 22.94 -2.09 6.19
N ASN A 266 22.84 -1.01 6.96
CA ASN A 266 24.00 -0.39 7.62
C ASN A 266 24.64 -1.27 8.71
N LYS A 267 23.98 -2.37 9.11
CA LYS A 267 24.45 -3.31 10.15
C LYS A 267 24.95 -4.64 9.59
N GLY A 268 24.83 -4.85 8.28
CA GLY A 268 25.20 -6.08 7.60
C GLY A 268 24.10 -6.60 6.68
N ASP A 269 24.34 -7.77 6.11
CA ASP A 269 23.42 -8.41 5.18
C ASP A 269 22.29 -9.13 5.95
N LEU A 270 21.05 -8.81 5.62
CA LEU A 270 19.86 -9.54 6.07
C LEU A 270 19.44 -10.49 4.95
N ASN A 271 19.50 -11.79 5.19
CA ASN A 271 19.20 -12.81 4.19
C ASN A 271 17.93 -13.59 4.58
N VAL A 272 17.09 -13.89 3.61
CA VAL A 272 15.87 -14.69 3.79
C VAL A 272 15.78 -15.72 2.67
N GLU A 273 15.46 -16.96 3.04
CA GLU A 273 15.11 -18.02 2.10
C GLU A 273 13.76 -18.62 2.52
N ILE A 274 12.84 -18.74 1.57
CA ILE A 274 11.50 -19.28 1.79
C ILE A 274 11.27 -20.43 0.84
N SER A 275 10.82 -21.56 1.37
CA SER A 275 10.33 -22.69 0.59
C SER A 275 9.02 -23.19 1.16
N SER A 276 8.14 -23.70 0.30
CA SER A 276 6.86 -24.29 0.69
C SER A 276 6.62 -25.59 -0.06
N THR A 277 6.19 -26.63 0.64
CA THR A 277 5.79 -27.91 0.04
C THR A 277 4.68 -28.53 0.89
N ASN A 278 3.56 -28.92 0.27
CA ASN A 278 2.43 -29.54 0.95
C ASN A 278 1.95 -28.72 2.17
N GLN A 279 1.77 -27.39 2.00
CA GLN A 279 1.37 -26.44 3.05
C GLN A 279 2.35 -26.32 4.23
N LYS A 280 3.52 -26.96 4.17
CA LYS A 280 4.61 -26.78 5.13
C LYS A 280 5.58 -25.75 4.58
N VAL A 281 5.89 -24.76 5.39
CA VAL A 281 6.79 -23.66 5.05
C VAL A 281 8.07 -23.79 5.85
N SER A 282 9.20 -23.62 5.18
CA SER A 282 10.51 -23.43 5.79
C SER A 282 10.99 -22.02 5.44
N PHE A 283 11.11 -21.18 6.47
CA PHE A 283 11.55 -19.79 6.42
C PHE A 283 12.90 -19.70 7.16
N ASN A 284 13.97 -19.55 6.41
CA ASN A 284 15.32 -19.37 6.94
C ASN A 284 15.68 -17.89 6.90
N ILE A 285 16.09 -17.32 8.02
CA ILE A 285 16.48 -15.91 8.12
C ILE A 285 17.80 -15.75 8.84
N ASP A 286 18.69 -14.94 8.28
CA ASP A 286 19.95 -14.55 8.89
C ASP A 286 19.91 -13.05 9.22
N ILE A 287 19.81 -12.75 10.51
CA ILE A 287 19.68 -11.38 11.03
C ILE A 287 21.06 -10.89 11.47
N PRO A 288 21.59 -9.79 10.90
CA PRO A 288 22.91 -9.30 11.28
C PRO A 288 22.93 -8.76 12.71
N SER A 289 24.13 -8.73 13.31
CA SER A 289 24.32 -8.24 14.67
C SER A 289 23.84 -6.80 14.83
N GLY A 290 23.18 -6.51 15.96
CA GLY A 290 22.63 -5.19 16.26
C GLY A 290 21.23 -4.92 15.67
N ILE A 291 20.61 -5.89 14.99
CA ILE A 291 19.20 -5.88 14.62
C ILE A 291 18.44 -6.86 15.54
N LYS A 292 17.26 -6.44 16.03
CA LYS A 292 16.30 -7.33 16.70
C LYS A 292 15.13 -7.65 15.78
N GLY A 293 14.64 -8.89 15.80
CA GLY A 293 13.45 -9.30 15.08
C GLY A 293 12.25 -9.45 16.00
N GLU A 294 11.08 -8.96 15.58
CA GLU A 294 9.79 -9.38 16.13
C GLU A 294 9.08 -10.26 15.09
N LEU A 295 9.03 -11.55 15.37
CA LEU A 295 8.37 -12.53 14.53
C LEU A 295 6.86 -12.52 14.83
N ARG A 296 6.05 -12.34 13.79
CA ARG A 296 4.58 -12.37 13.83
C ARG A 296 4.08 -13.39 12.83
N LEU A 297 3.49 -14.46 13.34
CA LEU A 297 2.90 -15.54 12.55
C LEU A 297 1.45 -15.84 13.00
N PRO A 298 0.58 -14.81 13.16
CA PRO A 298 -0.72 -14.99 13.80
C PRO A 298 -1.69 -15.91 13.04
N LYS A 299 -1.43 -16.13 11.75
CA LYS A 299 -2.26 -16.94 10.85
C LYS A 299 -1.72 -18.35 10.63
N TYR A 300 -0.52 -18.65 11.13
CA TYR A 300 0.15 -19.91 10.88
C TYR A 300 0.14 -20.82 12.11
N GLN A 301 0.29 -22.11 11.87
CA GLN A 301 0.22 -23.14 12.92
C GLN A 301 1.51 -23.95 12.98
N ASN A 302 1.66 -24.75 14.04
CA ASN A 302 2.77 -25.69 14.23
C ASN A 302 4.16 -25.01 14.11
N ILE A 303 4.29 -23.82 14.72
CA ILE A 303 5.48 -22.97 14.61
C ILE A 303 6.63 -23.63 15.37
N LYS A 304 7.76 -23.84 14.68
CA LYS A 304 9.02 -24.32 15.24
C LYS A 304 10.15 -23.38 14.87
N ILE A 305 10.94 -22.97 15.86
CA ILE A 305 12.18 -22.20 15.64
C ILE A 305 13.35 -23.09 16.03
N ASN A 306 14.27 -23.34 15.10
CA ASN A 306 15.43 -24.20 15.32
C ASN A 306 15.05 -25.57 15.90
N ASN A 307 13.95 -26.16 15.38
CA ASN A 307 13.33 -27.41 15.82
C ASN A 307 12.67 -27.40 17.21
N ILE A 308 12.46 -26.24 17.82
CA ILE A 308 11.77 -26.07 19.09
C ILE A 308 10.37 -25.51 18.86
N ASP A 309 9.34 -26.24 19.30
CA ASP A 309 7.94 -25.82 19.25
C ASP A 309 7.70 -24.50 20.01
N GLN A 310 6.88 -23.63 19.42
CA GLN A 310 6.49 -22.35 20.01
C GLN A 310 4.99 -22.32 20.29
N GLU A 311 4.61 -21.95 21.51
CA GLU A 311 3.21 -21.76 21.89
C GLU A 311 2.65 -20.38 21.47
N LYS A 312 3.55 -19.41 21.27
CA LYS A 312 3.20 -18.04 20.89
C LYS A 312 3.32 -17.88 19.38
N ASN A 313 2.47 -17.04 18.81
CA ASN A 313 2.53 -16.62 17.42
C ASN A 313 3.20 -15.24 17.24
N ILE A 314 3.52 -14.55 18.34
CA ILE A 314 4.30 -13.31 18.36
C ILE A 314 5.43 -13.46 19.37
N MET A 315 6.67 -13.24 18.94
CA MET A 315 7.85 -13.38 19.79
C MET A 315 9.04 -12.57 19.27
N MET A 316 9.95 -12.23 20.18
CA MET A 316 11.23 -11.62 19.84
C MET A 316 12.23 -12.70 19.44
N ILE A 317 13.03 -12.42 18.41
CA ILE A 317 14.20 -13.20 18.03
C ILE A 317 15.42 -12.28 17.91
N ASP A 318 16.57 -12.76 18.41
CA ASP A 318 17.82 -12.01 18.38
C ASP A 318 18.51 -12.12 17.01
N SER A 319 19.61 -11.38 16.83
CA SER A 319 20.49 -11.56 15.68
C SER A 319 21.03 -13.00 15.58
N GLY A 320 21.31 -13.44 14.36
CA GLY A 320 21.78 -14.79 14.03
C GLY A 320 20.88 -15.46 13.01
N THR A 321 21.22 -16.72 12.71
CA THR A 321 20.49 -17.54 11.77
C THR A 321 19.38 -18.32 12.48
N HIS A 322 18.16 -18.25 11.95
CA HIS A 322 16.98 -18.92 12.47
C HIS A 322 16.28 -19.70 11.38
N LEU A 323 16.09 -21.00 11.61
CA LEU A 323 15.23 -21.83 10.79
C LEU A 323 13.84 -21.89 11.41
N ILE A 324 12.85 -21.31 10.74
CA ILE A 324 11.48 -21.21 11.21
C ILE A 324 10.60 -22.09 10.31
N ASN A 325 9.98 -23.12 10.89
CA ASN A 325 9.04 -23.99 10.19
C ASN A 325 7.62 -23.75 10.71
N PHE A 326 6.64 -23.72 9.82
CA PHE A 326 5.23 -23.59 10.17
C PHE A 326 4.33 -24.14 9.06
N THR A 327 3.03 -24.23 9.33
CA THR A 327 2.02 -24.67 8.35
C THR A 327 1.03 -23.55 8.06
N ILE A 328 0.57 -23.49 6.82
CA ILE A 328 -0.48 -22.58 6.32
C ILE A 328 -1.85 -23.01 6.81
#